data_AF-A0A7Y1UK10-F1
#
_entry.id   AF-A0A7Y1UK10-F1
#
_cell.length_a   1.000
_cell.length_b   1.000
_cell.length_c   1.000
_cell.angle_alpha   90.00
_cell.angle_beta   90.00
_cell.angle_gamma   90.00
#
_symmetry.space_group_name_H-M   'P 1'
#
loop_
_entity.id
_entity.type
_entity.pdbx_description
1 polymer ?
#
loop_
_entity_poly.entity_id
_entity_poly.type
_entity_poly.pdbx_seq_one_letter_code
_entity_poly.pdbx_strand_id
1 'polypeptide(L)'
;MCSLRSILPAALAALGIAAAPAQEVVVRHSLTVAGIEEVPKTYDVEAIGLTTEVIVVDDGTPILKKRPGTAEAEGLTFFIPEIGDEVVVFFNWWTRIATTGVAEPHDADIIGFNADGDPVVRWHFENAWPSRLAGPTLRNDAAAPGRIADLRVAVTLQADRIEILPVDGVAPWPDIVDLSTDPRANTFRMTWRSVAGATYSVFRWDARSEKFVTAANVTAPGDLASYTRPMAGSEIFYVLLTSAPPPVGP
;
A
#
# COMPACT_ATOMS: atom_id res chain seq x y z
N MET A 1 13.50 -8.09 18.41
CA MET A 1 13.72 -7.34 17.15
C MET A 1 13.49 -8.29 16.00
N CYS A 2 12.22 -8.48 15.63
CA CYS A 2 11.84 -9.22 14.43
C CYS A 2 11.64 -8.20 13.32
N SER A 3 12.40 -8.35 12.24
CA SER A 3 12.38 -7.52 11.05
C SER A 3 11.17 -7.89 10.21
N LEU A 4 10.24 -6.96 10.05
CA LEU A 4 9.12 -7.09 9.13
C LEU A 4 9.65 -6.94 7.69
N ARG A 5 9.62 -8.01 6.90
CA ARG A 5 9.74 -7.91 5.44
C ARG A 5 8.39 -7.50 4.88
N SER A 6 8.04 -6.23 5.08
CA SER A 6 7.04 -5.57 4.26
C SER A 6 7.46 -5.68 2.78
N ILE A 7 6.52 -5.66 1.84
CA ILE A 7 6.83 -5.61 0.39
C ILE A 7 7.17 -4.15 -0.02
N LEU A 8 6.81 -3.17 0.82
CA LEU A 8 7.09 -1.74 0.65
C LEU A 8 8.60 -1.33 0.71
N PRO A 9 9.46 -1.89 1.59
CA PRO A 9 10.89 -1.57 1.65
C PRO A 9 11.65 -2.06 0.43
N ALA A 10 11.17 -3.09 -0.29
CA ALA A 10 11.78 -3.51 -1.55
C ALA A 10 11.53 -2.49 -2.68
N ALA A 11 10.36 -1.83 -2.65
CA ALA A 11 10.06 -0.72 -3.56
C ALA A 11 10.87 0.54 -3.21
N LEU A 12 11.10 0.85 -1.91
CA LEU A 12 11.90 2.01 -1.50
C LEU A 12 13.43 1.82 -1.59
N ALA A 13 13.96 0.62 -1.32
CA ALA A 13 15.40 0.33 -1.43
C ALA A 13 15.91 0.28 -2.88
N ALA A 14 15.00 0.21 -3.86
CA ALA A 14 15.31 0.21 -5.27
C ALA A 14 15.54 1.62 -5.87
N LEU A 15 15.25 2.69 -5.12
CA LEU A 15 15.19 4.08 -5.61
C LEU A 15 16.54 4.81 -5.72
N GLY A 16 17.68 4.16 -5.43
CA GLY A 16 19.02 4.67 -5.74
C GLY A 16 19.40 6.02 -5.12
N ILE A 17 18.70 6.47 -4.08
CA ILE A 17 19.08 7.64 -3.29
C ILE A 17 20.43 7.29 -2.62
N ALA A 18 21.44 8.17 -2.72
CA ALA A 18 22.70 8.00 -2.02
C ALA A 18 22.41 7.64 -0.57
N ALA A 19 23.02 6.56 -0.07
CA ALA A 19 22.74 6.03 1.25
C ALA A 19 23.03 7.09 2.32
N ALA A 20 22.00 7.86 2.69
CA ALA A 20 21.80 8.21 4.08
C ALA A 20 21.90 6.88 4.86
N PRO A 21 22.66 6.86 5.97
CA PRO A 21 22.98 5.61 6.69
C PRO A 21 21.69 4.82 6.85
N ALA A 22 21.64 3.61 6.27
CA ALA A 22 20.45 2.77 6.11
C ALA A 22 19.40 3.10 7.17
N GLN A 23 18.56 4.08 6.86
CA GLN A 23 17.65 4.61 7.85
C GLN A 23 16.62 3.50 7.93
N GLU A 24 16.56 2.85 9.10
CA GLU A 24 15.51 1.90 9.39
C GLU A 24 14.21 2.64 9.10
N VAL A 25 13.57 2.31 7.97
CA VAL A 25 12.27 2.86 7.63
C VAL A 25 11.33 2.17 8.58
N VAL A 26 11.21 2.75 9.77
CA VAL A 26 10.24 2.34 10.78
C VAL A 26 8.89 2.76 10.22
N VAL A 27 8.28 1.91 9.40
CA VAL A 27 6.92 2.14 8.93
C VAL A 27 6.01 1.88 10.13
N ARG A 28 5.52 2.96 10.72
CA ARG A 28 4.46 2.88 11.73
C ARG A 28 3.13 2.84 10.99
N HIS A 29 2.20 2.06 11.51
CA HIS A 29 0.84 1.99 10.99
C HIS A 29 -0.14 2.23 12.14
N SER A 30 -1.21 2.97 11.89
CA SER A 30 -2.39 3.01 12.76
C SER A 30 -3.58 2.43 12.01
N LEU A 31 -4.45 1.73 12.73
CA LEU A 31 -5.73 1.22 12.22
C LEU A 31 -6.85 1.93 12.97
N THR A 32 -7.72 2.59 12.21
CA THR A 32 -8.96 3.18 12.72
C THR A 32 -10.12 2.43 12.10
N VAL A 33 -11.12 2.05 12.91
CA VAL A 33 -12.35 1.41 12.41
C VAL A 33 -13.54 2.24 12.87
N ALA A 34 -14.38 2.69 11.94
CA ALA A 34 -15.48 3.60 12.21
C ALA A 34 -16.46 3.01 13.23
N GLY A 35 -16.68 3.72 14.34
CA GLY A 35 -17.56 3.27 15.42
C GLY A 35 -16.90 2.30 16.42
N ILE A 36 -15.61 2.03 16.25
CA ILE A 36 -14.77 1.30 17.20
C ILE A 36 -13.67 2.28 17.65
N GLU A 37 -13.46 2.41 18.96
CA GLU A 37 -12.46 3.34 19.53
C GLU A 37 -11.09 3.18 18.86
N GLU A 38 -10.40 4.30 18.62
CA GLU A 38 -9.08 4.28 17.99
C GLU A 38 -8.15 3.34 18.75
N VAL A 39 -7.46 2.47 18.01
CA VAL A 39 -6.38 1.69 18.59
C VAL A 39 -5.05 2.31 18.15
N PRO A 40 -4.45 3.19 18.97
CA PRO A 40 -3.16 3.77 18.68
C PRO A 40 -2.05 2.77 19.04
N LYS A 41 -1.90 1.70 18.25
CA LYS A 41 -0.76 0.79 18.35
C LYS A 41 -0.21 0.41 16.99
N THR A 42 1.10 0.15 16.96
CA THR A 42 1.80 -0.32 15.77
C THR A 42 1.36 -1.76 15.49
N TYR A 43 0.77 -1.97 14.32
CA TYR A 43 0.46 -3.29 13.80
C TYR A 43 1.47 -3.72 12.75
N ASP A 44 1.79 -5.00 12.75
CA ASP A 44 2.44 -5.63 11.61
C ASP A 44 1.33 -5.99 10.60
N VAL A 45 1.44 -5.50 9.37
CA VAL A 45 0.45 -5.73 8.31
C VAL A 45 1.04 -6.70 7.29
N GLU A 46 0.37 -7.83 7.07
CA GLU A 46 0.71 -8.79 6.03
C GLU A 46 -0.32 -8.73 4.90
N ALA A 47 0.19 -8.40 3.71
CA ALA A 47 -0.47 -8.44 2.40
C ALA A 47 -1.74 -7.57 2.25
N ILE A 48 -1.61 -6.51 1.43
CA ILE A 48 -2.72 -5.89 0.71
C ILE A 48 -2.56 -6.33 -0.75
N GLY A 49 -3.33 -7.33 -1.16
CA GLY A 49 -3.37 -7.81 -2.53
C GLY A 49 -4.63 -7.32 -3.23
N LEU A 50 -4.47 -6.70 -4.39
CA LEU A 50 -5.55 -6.55 -5.36
C LEU A 50 -5.22 -7.50 -6.50
N THR A 51 -5.94 -8.61 -6.60
CA THR A 51 -5.79 -9.53 -7.71
C THR A 51 -6.91 -9.29 -8.72
N THR A 52 -6.54 -9.35 -10.00
CA THR A 52 -7.50 -9.32 -11.10
C THR A 52 -7.36 -10.61 -11.86
N GLU A 53 -8.39 -11.46 -11.84
CA GLU A 53 -8.38 -12.68 -12.63
C GLU A 53 -8.62 -12.37 -14.10
N VAL A 54 -7.91 -13.09 -14.99
CA VAL A 54 -7.98 -12.89 -16.45
C VAL A 54 -8.25 -14.23 -17.11
N ILE A 55 -9.47 -14.41 -17.65
CA ILE A 55 -9.79 -15.55 -18.52
C ILE A 55 -10.44 -15.01 -19.79
N VAL A 56 -9.81 -15.23 -20.94
CA VAL A 56 -10.41 -15.01 -22.26
C VAL A 56 -10.04 -16.17 -23.17
N VAL A 57 -11.06 -16.81 -23.73
CA VAL A 57 -10.93 -17.78 -24.82
C VAL A 57 -11.55 -17.12 -26.06
N ASP A 58 -10.77 -16.95 -27.12
CA ASP A 58 -11.23 -16.38 -28.40
C ASP A 58 -10.80 -17.32 -29.53
N ASP A 59 -11.75 -17.78 -30.35
CA ASP A 59 -11.53 -18.63 -31.54
C ASP A 59 -10.55 -19.82 -31.39
N GLY A 60 -10.54 -20.46 -30.21
CA GLY A 60 -9.71 -21.66 -29.96
C GLY A 60 -8.20 -21.40 -29.94
N THR A 61 -7.76 -20.14 -30.02
CA THR A 61 -6.35 -19.75 -29.96
C THR A 61 -6.12 -18.90 -28.70
N PRO A 62 -5.22 -19.28 -27.79
CA PRO A 62 -4.97 -18.49 -26.59
C PRO A 62 -4.21 -17.20 -26.96
N ILE A 63 -4.94 -16.09 -27.11
CA ILE A 63 -4.35 -14.75 -27.27
C ILE A 63 -4.42 -14.04 -25.91
N LEU A 64 -3.27 -13.60 -25.38
CA LEU A 64 -3.20 -12.90 -24.10
C LEU A 64 -3.68 -11.45 -24.25
N LYS A 65 -4.99 -11.23 -24.28
CA LYS A 65 -5.59 -9.89 -24.32
C LYS A 65 -5.92 -9.44 -22.90
N LYS A 66 -5.12 -8.50 -22.37
CA LYS A 66 -5.37 -7.90 -21.05
C LYS A 66 -6.68 -7.11 -21.09
N ARG A 67 -7.70 -7.58 -20.38
CA ARG A 67 -8.88 -6.79 -20.02
C ARG A 67 -8.90 -6.66 -18.49
N PRO A 68 -9.34 -5.52 -17.93
CA PRO A 68 -9.57 -5.43 -16.50
C PRO A 68 -10.68 -6.42 -16.11
N GLY A 69 -10.34 -7.42 -15.28
CA GLY A 69 -11.31 -8.30 -14.65
C GLY A 69 -11.96 -7.64 -13.42
N THR A 70 -12.89 -8.34 -12.78
CA THR A 70 -13.36 -7.94 -11.44
C THR A 70 -12.18 -8.01 -10.49
N ALA A 71 -11.87 -6.89 -9.83
CA ALA A 71 -10.85 -6.88 -8.79
C ALA A 71 -11.43 -7.58 -7.56
N GLU A 72 -10.77 -8.64 -7.10
CA GLU A 72 -11.10 -9.26 -5.83
C GLU A 72 -10.16 -8.65 -4.78
N ALA A 73 -10.76 -8.06 -3.73
CA ALA A 73 -10.01 -7.59 -2.58
C ALA A 73 -9.55 -8.82 -1.79
N GLU A 74 -8.25 -9.06 -1.74
CA GLU A 74 -7.73 -10.07 -0.82
C GLU A 74 -7.90 -9.58 0.61
N GLY A 75 -8.23 -10.52 1.51
CA GLY A 75 -8.39 -10.20 2.92
C GLY A 75 -7.08 -9.67 3.51
N LEU A 76 -7.14 -8.55 4.20
CA LEU A 76 -5.99 -7.97 4.88
C LEU A 76 -5.75 -8.67 6.21
N THR A 77 -4.54 -9.16 6.48
CA THR A 77 -4.19 -9.68 7.80
C THR A 77 -3.27 -8.73 8.55
N PHE A 78 -3.60 -8.43 9.81
CA PHE A 78 -2.72 -7.69 10.71
C PHE A 78 -2.50 -8.45 12.01
N PHE A 79 -1.34 -8.20 12.64
CA PHE A 79 -0.92 -8.84 13.88
C PHE A 79 -0.95 -7.83 15.01
N ILE A 80 -1.72 -8.15 16.04
CA ILE A 80 -1.77 -7.41 17.30
C ILE A 80 -0.66 -7.97 18.19
N PRO A 81 0.36 -7.18 18.58
CA PRO A 81 1.56 -7.68 19.25
C PRO A 81 1.33 -8.10 20.71
N GLU A 82 0.28 -7.60 21.35
CA GLU A 82 -0.05 -7.87 22.74
C GLU A 82 -1.54 -8.15 22.89
N ILE A 83 -1.89 -9.13 23.73
CA ILE A 83 -3.28 -9.39 24.09
C ILE A 83 -3.72 -8.34 25.09
N GLY A 84 -4.39 -7.29 24.59
CA GLY A 84 -4.97 -6.21 25.38
C GLY A 84 -6.45 -5.97 25.04
N ASP A 85 -6.98 -4.83 25.47
CA ASP A 85 -8.36 -4.40 25.22
C ASP A 85 -8.68 -4.40 23.72
N GLU A 86 -7.68 -4.21 22.87
CA GLU A 86 -7.86 -4.08 21.43
C GLU A 86 -8.13 -5.43 20.79
N VAL A 87 -7.51 -6.50 21.30
CA VAL A 87 -7.88 -7.87 20.93
C VAL A 87 -9.31 -8.16 21.35
N VAL A 88 -9.74 -7.69 22.53
CA VAL A 88 -11.11 -7.91 23.04
C VAL A 88 -12.13 -7.24 22.12
N VAL A 89 -11.84 -6.03 21.63
CA VAL A 89 -12.68 -5.32 20.66
C VAL A 89 -12.87 -6.14 19.38
N PHE A 90 -11.78 -6.58 18.73
CA PHE A 90 -11.88 -7.40 17.51
C PHE A 90 -12.52 -8.76 17.78
N PHE A 91 -12.24 -9.37 18.93
CA PHE A 91 -12.84 -10.64 19.33
C PHE A 91 -14.35 -10.51 19.53
N ASN A 92 -14.81 -9.44 20.17
CA ASN A 92 -16.24 -9.19 20.38
C ASN A 92 -16.96 -8.93 19.06
N TRP A 93 -16.36 -8.12 18.18
CA TRP A 93 -16.88 -7.86 16.84
C TRP A 93 -16.99 -9.16 16.03
N TRP A 94 -15.92 -9.95 15.95
CA TRP A 94 -15.92 -11.24 15.27
C TRP A 94 -16.94 -12.21 15.87
N THR A 95 -17.02 -12.28 17.22
CA THR A 95 -17.95 -13.16 17.92
C THR A 95 -19.41 -12.81 17.63
N ARG A 96 -19.76 -11.53 17.53
CA ARG A 96 -21.12 -11.09 17.15
C ARG A 96 -21.50 -11.60 15.75
N ILE A 97 -20.60 -11.45 14.78
CA ILE A 97 -20.82 -11.96 13.42
C ILE A 97 -20.94 -13.49 13.43
N ALA A 98 -20.03 -14.18 14.11
CA ALA A 98 -20.02 -15.64 14.17
C ALA A 98 -21.26 -16.23 14.87
N THR A 99 -21.81 -15.54 15.86
CA THR A 99 -22.98 -16.01 16.63
C THR A 99 -24.31 -15.64 15.98
N THR A 100 -24.41 -14.46 15.37
CA THR A 100 -25.65 -13.99 14.74
C THR A 100 -25.78 -14.41 13.29
N GLY A 101 -24.66 -14.69 12.61
CA GLY A 101 -24.61 -14.90 11.16
C GLY A 101 -24.82 -13.63 10.34
N VAL A 102 -24.86 -12.45 10.97
CA VAL A 102 -25.07 -11.16 10.31
C VAL A 102 -23.75 -10.41 10.30
N ALA A 103 -23.30 -10.01 9.10
CA ALA A 103 -22.12 -9.15 8.97
C ALA A 103 -22.43 -7.76 9.53
N GLU A 104 -21.51 -7.23 10.32
CA GLU A 104 -21.55 -5.87 10.84
C GLU A 104 -20.40 -5.11 10.18
N PRO A 105 -20.59 -4.58 8.95
CA PRO A 105 -19.53 -3.88 8.23
C PRO A 105 -19.24 -2.52 8.87
N HIS A 106 -17.97 -2.16 8.91
CA HIS A 106 -17.47 -0.88 9.37
C HIS A 106 -16.39 -0.38 8.42
N ASP A 107 -16.42 0.90 8.06
CA ASP A 107 -15.31 1.50 7.34
C ASP A 107 -14.04 1.43 8.19
N ALA A 108 -12.89 1.14 7.56
CA ALA A 108 -11.62 1.10 8.24
C ALA A 108 -10.53 1.84 7.47
N ASP A 109 -9.54 2.34 8.17
CA ASP A 109 -8.43 3.09 7.61
C ASP A 109 -7.12 2.60 8.21
N ILE A 110 -6.16 2.30 7.34
CA ILE A 110 -4.77 2.09 7.72
C ILE A 110 -3.95 3.25 7.23
N ILE A 111 -3.32 3.94 8.16
CA ILE A 111 -2.46 5.08 7.86
C ILE A 111 -1.03 4.65 8.06
N GLY A 112 -0.22 4.73 7.00
CA GLY A 112 1.23 4.57 7.07
C GLY A 112 1.90 5.90 7.38
N PHE A 113 2.92 5.89 8.23
CA PHE A 113 3.68 7.09 8.65
C PHE A 113 5.15 7.01 8.23
N ASN A 114 5.77 8.17 8.01
CA ASN A 114 7.22 8.30 7.81
C ASN A 114 8.00 8.23 9.15
N ALA A 115 9.33 8.38 9.09
CA ALA A 115 10.19 8.35 10.27
C ALA A 115 9.95 9.52 11.25
N ASP A 116 9.46 10.66 10.73
CA ASP A 116 9.13 11.86 11.50
C ASP A 116 7.74 11.78 12.16
N GLY A 117 6.95 10.75 11.81
CA GLY A 117 5.60 10.54 12.31
C GLY A 117 4.51 11.23 11.50
N ASP A 118 4.84 11.79 10.33
CA ASP A 118 3.83 12.34 9.41
C ASP A 118 3.19 11.21 8.61
N PRO A 119 1.87 11.26 8.39
CA PRO A 119 1.20 10.25 7.59
C PRO A 119 1.54 10.42 6.10
N VAL A 120 1.76 9.32 5.39
CA VAL A 120 2.21 9.32 3.98
C VAL A 120 1.25 8.60 3.05
N VAL A 121 0.46 7.67 3.56
CA VAL A 121 -0.49 6.88 2.77
C VAL A 121 -1.64 6.43 3.64
N ARG A 122 -2.85 6.40 3.08
CA ARG A 122 -4.04 5.85 3.72
C ARG A 122 -4.62 4.76 2.83
N TRP A 123 -4.76 3.56 3.38
CA TRP A 123 -5.60 2.51 2.80
C TRP A 123 -6.96 2.58 3.47
N HIS A 124 -7.98 2.88 2.69
CA HIS A 124 -9.36 2.92 3.13
C HIS A 124 -10.07 1.62 2.72
N PHE A 125 -10.80 1.03 3.65
CA PHE A 125 -11.56 -0.20 3.50
C PHE A 125 -13.04 0.14 3.69
N GLU A 126 -13.81 0.10 2.60
CA GLU A 126 -15.25 0.35 2.63
C GLU A 126 -15.97 -0.90 3.13
N ASN A 127 -16.84 -0.75 4.13
CA ASN A 127 -17.62 -1.84 4.72
C ASN A 127 -16.75 -3.04 5.16
N ALA A 128 -15.66 -2.84 5.90
CA ALA A 128 -14.82 -3.94 6.34
C ALA A 128 -15.47 -4.80 7.45
N TRP A 129 -15.17 -6.09 7.49
CA TRP A 129 -15.55 -7.00 8.59
C TRP A 129 -14.46 -8.05 8.87
N PRO A 130 -14.33 -8.54 10.13
CA PRO A 130 -13.38 -9.59 10.46
C PRO A 130 -13.88 -10.93 9.90
N SER A 131 -13.14 -11.48 8.95
CA SER A 131 -13.41 -12.79 8.35
C SER A 131 -12.72 -13.92 9.10
N ARG A 132 -11.59 -13.62 9.76
CA ARG A 132 -10.81 -14.61 10.51
C ARG A 132 -10.15 -13.98 11.73
N LEU A 133 -10.13 -14.74 12.83
CA LEU A 133 -9.36 -14.44 14.03
C LEU A 133 -8.53 -15.67 14.39
N ALA A 134 -7.21 -15.51 14.51
CA ALA A 134 -6.30 -16.58 14.90
C ALA A 134 -5.49 -16.14 16.13
N GLY A 135 -5.68 -16.88 17.24
CA GLY A 135 -4.92 -16.67 18.46
C GLY A 135 -3.46 -17.13 18.32
N PRO A 136 -2.60 -16.77 19.29
CA PRO A 136 -1.21 -17.18 19.27
C PRO A 136 -1.05 -18.70 19.40
N THR A 137 0.02 -19.24 18.82
CA THR A 137 0.37 -20.65 19.02
C THR A 137 1.06 -20.81 20.37
N LEU A 138 0.43 -21.51 21.30
CA LEU A 138 1.02 -21.84 22.59
C LEU A 138 2.00 -23.00 22.43
N ARG A 139 3.28 -22.77 22.71
CA ARG A 139 4.32 -23.81 22.73
C ARG A 139 4.80 -24.04 24.15
N ASN A 140 4.96 -25.32 24.51
CA ASN A 140 5.49 -25.76 25.81
C ASN A 140 6.79 -26.56 25.60
N ASP A 141 7.67 -26.08 24.71
CA ASP A 141 8.98 -26.68 24.49
C ASP A 141 10.00 -26.08 25.46
N ALA A 142 10.47 -26.92 26.40
CA ALA A 142 11.39 -26.54 27.47
C ALA A 142 12.80 -26.10 27.02
N ALA A 143 13.07 -26.11 25.70
CA ALA A 143 14.40 -25.83 25.14
C ALA A 143 14.73 -24.33 25.04
N ALA A 144 13.74 -23.45 25.13
CA ALA A 144 13.93 -22.02 25.29
C ALA A 144 12.87 -21.52 26.29
N PRO A 145 13.24 -21.10 27.52
CA PRO A 145 12.27 -20.49 28.44
C PRO A 145 11.56 -19.36 27.69
N GLY A 146 10.22 -19.49 27.66
CA GLY A 146 9.33 -18.86 26.70
C GLY A 146 9.66 -17.40 26.42
N ARG A 147 10.00 -17.12 25.16
CA ARG A 147 9.80 -15.77 24.65
C ARG A 147 8.30 -15.55 24.54
N ILE A 148 7.74 -14.82 25.50
CA ILE A 148 6.42 -14.15 25.41
C ILE A 148 6.32 -13.29 24.13
N ALA A 149 7.45 -13.01 23.47
CA ALA A 149 7.60 -12.17 22.29
C ALA A 149 6.74 -12.54 21.06
N ASP A 150 6.14 -13.73 21.00
CA ASP A 150 5.35 -14.19 19.86
C ASP A 150 3.86 -14.44 20.20
N LEU A 151 3.36 -13.92 21.33
CA LEU A 151 1.92 -13.93 21.65
C LEU A 151 1.17 -12.88 20.81
N ARG A 152 1.07 -13.13 19.52
CA ARG A 152 0.38 -12.27 18.57
C ARG A 152 -0.97 -12.84 18.19
N VAL A 153 -1.97 -11.98 18.05
CA VAL A 153 -3.27 -12.32 17.48
C VAL A 153 -3.30 -11.83 16.05
N ALA A 154 -3.59 -12.72 15.10
CA ALA A 154 -3.80 -12.36 13.72
C ALA A 154 -5.30 -12.12 13.47
N VAL A 155 -5.62 -10.94 12.95
CA VAL A 155 -6.98 -10.57 12.53
C VAL A 155 -6.96 -10.40 11.02
N THR A 156 -7.87 -11.06 10.31
CA THR A 156 -8.06 -10.86 8.88
C THR A 156 -9.37 -10.10 8.65
N LEU A 157 -9.28 -8.96 7.97
CA LEU A 157 -10.44 -8.20 7.49
C LEU A 157 -10.74 -8.54 6.04
N GLN A 158 -12.01 -8.66 5.70
CA GLN A 158 -12.50 -8.52 4.34
C GLN A 158 -13.19 -7.17 4.22
N ALA A 159 -13.28 -6.65 2.99
CA ALA A 159 -13.94 -5.40 2.69
C ALA A 159 -14.55 -5.48 1.29
N ASP A 160 -15.60 -4.70 1.05
CA ASP A 160 -16.22 -4.62 -0.28
C ASP A 160 -15.29 -3.91 -1.27
N ARG A 161 -14.55 -2.91 -0.78
CA ARG A 161 -13.64 -2.10 -1.59
C ARG A 161 -12.44 -1.67 -0.76
N ILE A 162 -11.27 -1.67 -1.41
CA ILE A 162 -10.03 -1.13 -0.84
C ILE A 162 -9.57 0.00 -1.74
N GLU A 163 -9.37 1.18 -1.17
CA GLU A 163 -8.88 2.36 -1.86
C GLU A 163 -7.59 2.88 -1.23
N ILE A 164 -6.72 3.45 -2.05
CA ILE A 164 -5.58 4.21 -1.55
C ILE A 164 -5.97 5.68 -1.65
N LEU A 165 -6.25 6.29 -0.50
CA LEU A 165 -6.63 7.69 -0.40
C LEU A 165 -5.40 8.56 -0.06
N PRO A 166 -5.38 9.82 -0.51
CA PRO A 166 -4.45 10.79 0.07
C PRO A 166 -4.76 10.95 1.56
N VAL A 167 -3.72 11.15 2.36
CA VAL A 167 -3.94 11.56 3.75
C VAL A 167 -4.29 13.04 3.76
N ASP A 168 -5.23 13.47 4.60
CA ASP A 168 -5.58 14.88 4.73
C ASP A 168 -4.33 15.73 5.02
N GLY A 169 -4.13 16.79 4.23
CA GLY A 169 -2.94 17.64 4.30
C GLY A 169 -1.71 17.13 3.55
N VAL A 170 -1.73 15.89 3.03
CA VAL A 170 -0.74 15.39 2.08
C VAL A 170 -1.20 15.73 0.66
N ALA A 171 -0.30 16.29 -0.14
CA ALA A 171 -0.61 16.59 -1.54
C ALA A 171 -1.08 15.31 -2.26
N PRO A 172 -2.16 15.38 -3.05
CA PRO A 172 -2.72 14.20 -3.70
C PRO A 172 -1.68 13.51 -4.58
N TRP A 173 -1.83 12.18 -4.72
CA TRP A 173 -1.06 11.43 -5.69
C TRP A 173 -1.14 12.10 -7.07
N PRO A 174 -0.04 12.12 -7.84
CA PRO A 174 -0.06 12.70 -9.18
C PRO A 174 -1.12 12.01 -10.03
N ASP A 175 -2.15 12.77 -10.41
CA ASP A 175 -3.24 12.30 -11.25
C ASP A 175 -2.76 12.23 -12.71
N ILE A 176 -2.57 11.01 -13.24
CA ILE A 176 -2.12 10.81 -14.62
C ILE A 176 -3.26 11.18 -15.57
N VAL A 177 -3.09 12.28 -16.31
CA VAL A 177 -4.11 12.82 -17.22
C VAL A 177 -3.92 12.40 -18.67
N ASP A 178 -2.69 12.05 -19.06
CA ASP A 178 -2.39 11.53 -20.40
C ASP A 178 -1.28 10.49 -20.36
N LEU A 179 -1.48 9.42 -21.13
CA LEU A 179 -0.51 8.37 -21.36
C LEU A 179 -0.51 8.07 -22.85
N SER A 180 0.53 8.52 -23.55
CA SER A 180 0.60 8.44 -25.01
C SER A 180 1.93 7.88 -25.48
N THR A 181 1.91 7.26 -26.67
CA THR A 181 3.10 6.82 -27.38
C THR A 181 3.10 7.42 -28.77
N ASP A 182 4.26 7.88 -29.22
CA ASP A 182 4.47 8.26 -30.62
C ASP A 182 5.29 7.16 -31.30
N PRO A 183 4.66 6.31 -32.14
CA PRO A 183 5.34 5.22 -32.82
C PRO A 183 6.34 5.72 -33.87
N ARG A 184 6.17 6.93 -34.40
CA ARG A 184 7.11 7.50 -35.39
C ARG A 184 8.40 7.94 -34.71
N ALA A 185 8.28 8.55 -33.53
CA ALA A 185 9.41 8.97 -32.72
C ALA A 185 9.95 7.84 -31.81
N ASN A 186 9.25 6.71 -31.71
CA ASN A 186 9.49 5.65 -30.72
C ASN A 186 9.58 6.21 -29.29
N THR A 187 8.67 7.11 -28.93
CA THR A 187 8.66 7.75 -27.61
C THR A 187 7.41 7.43 -26.82
N PHE A 188 7.57 7.39 -25.51
CA PHE A 188 6.52 7.35 -24.52
C PHE A 188 6.42 8.71 -23.84
N ARG A 189 5.21 9.20 -23.64
CA ARG A 189 4.90 10.41 -22.88
C ARG A 189 3.87 10.11 -21.81
N MET A 190 4.14 10.62 -20.62
CA MET A 190 3.23 10.61 -19.49
C MET A 190 3.06 12.04 -19.00
N THR A 191 1.81 12.45 -18.79
CA THR A 191 1.47 13.77 -18.25
C THR A 191 0.58 13.59 -17.03
N TRP A 192 0.85 14.34 -15.98
CA TRP A 192 0.09 14.31 -14.74
C TRP A 192 -0.21 15.70 -14.22
N ARG A 193 -1.28 15.81 -13.40
CA ARG A 193 -1.54 17.01 -12.61
C ARG A 193 -0.47 17.15 -11.54
N SER A 194 0.08 18.35 -11.44
CA SER A 194 1.19 18.65 -10.54
C SER A 194 0.94 19.91 -9.72
N VAL A 195 1.69 20.05 -8.63
CA VAL A 195 1.80 21.30 -7.88
C VAL A 195 2.99 22.08 -8.47
N ALA A 196 2.76 23.32 -8.91
CA ALA A 196 3.81 24.18 -9.45
C ALA A 196 5.00 24.28 -8.47
N GLY A 197 6.21 23.99 -8.94
CA GLY A 197 7.44 23.99 -8.12
C GLY A 197 7.70 22.68 -7.35
N ALA A 198 6.77 21.72 -7.36
CA ALA A 198 7.02 20.42 -6.75
C ALA A 198 7.95 19.56 -7.61
N THR A 199 8.74 18.70 -6.96
CA THR A 199 9.58 17.71 -7.64
C THR A 199 8.92 16.34 -7.56
N TYR A 200 8.82 15.70 -8.72
CA TYR A 200 8.29 14.35 -8.88
C TYR A 200 9.41 13.42 -9.33
N SER A 201 9.56 12.28 -8.70
CA SER A 201 10.43 11.22 -9.17
C SER A 201 9.62 10.25 -10.05
N VAL A 202 10.08 10.09 -11.29
CA VAL A 202 9.57 9.09 -12.22
C VAL A 202 10.44 7.86 -12.09
N PHE A 203 9.81 6.72 -11.88
CA PHE A 203 10.49 5.44 -11.74
C PHE A 203 10.13 4.51 -12.88
N ARG A 204 11.04 3.60 -13.20
CA ARG A 204 10.88 2.57 -14.20
C ARG A 204 11.18 1.20 -13.61
N TRP A 205 10.38 0.20 -13.95
CA TRP A 205 10.73 -1.20 -13.74
C TRP A 205 11.93 -1.62 -14.61
N ASP A 206 13.04 -1.97 -13.97
CA ASP A 206 14.18 -2.62 -14.61
C ASP A 206 14.05 -4.13 -14.47
N ALA A 207 13.74 -4.79 -15.59
CA ALA A 207 13.58 -6.23 -15.65
C ALA A 207 14.86 -7.02 -15.31
N ARG A 208 16.05 -6.40 -15.38
CA ARG A 208 17.31 -7.08 -15.04
C ARG A 208 17.55 -7.15 -13.53
N SER A 209 17.15 -6.10 -12.82
CA SER A 209 17.29 -6.02 -11.37
C SER A 209 16.00 -6.42 -10.63
N GLU A 210 14.92 -6.70 -11.36
CA GLU A 210 13.58 -6.99 -10.85
C GLU A 210 13.11 -5.93 -9.84
N LYS A 211 13.41 -4.67 -10.15
CA LYS A 211 13.27 -3.54 -9.24
C LYS A 211 12.91 -2.27 -9.99
N PHE A 212 12.29 -1.33 -9.28
CA PHE A 212 12.03 0.00 -9.81
C PHE A 212 13.22 0.93 -9.59
N VAL A 213 13.74 1.51 -10.66
CA VAL A 213 14.86 2.46 -10.63
C VAL A 213 14.38 3.86 -11.00
N THR A 214 15.01 4.89 -10.41
CA THR A 214 14.71 6.28 -10.75
C THR A 214 15.06 6.56 -12.20
N ALA A 215 14.08 6.92 -13.01
CA ALA A 215 14.23 7.27 -14.41
C ALA A 215 14.47 8.77 -14.61
N ALA A 216 13.82 9.62 -13.81
CA ALA A 216 14.03 11.08 -13.80
C ALA A 216 13.48 11.73 -12.53
N ASN A 217 13.96 12.92 -12.23
CA ASN A 217 13.30 13.87 -11.32
C ASN A 217 12.79 15.04 -12.15
N VAL A 218 11.50 15.36 -12.01
CA VAL A 218 10.80 16.37 -12.79
C VAL A 218 10.27 17.43 -11.83
N THR A 219 10.85 18.63 -11.89
CA THR A 219 10.27 19.80 -11.22
C THR A 219 9.14 20.33 -12.08
N ALA A 220 7.93 20.32 -11.52
CA ALA A 220 6.72 20.74 -12.19
C ALA A 220 6.75 22.25 -12.46
N PRO A 221 6.67 22.69 -13.73
CA PRO A 221 6.68 24.12 -14.07
C PRO A 221 5.33 24.81 -13.77
N GLY A 222 4.28 24.03 -13.49
CA GLY A 222 2.91 24.52 -13.27
C GLY A 222 1.98 23.38 -12.84
N ASP A 223 0.72 23.49 -13.24
CA ASP A 223 -0.34 22.53 -12.86
C ASP A 223 -0.27 21.19 -13.64
N LEU A 224 0.59 21.13 -14.65
CA LEU A 224 0.89 19.92 -15.41
C LEU A 224 2.40 19.71 -15.48
N ALA A 225 2.81 18.47 -15.25
CA ALA A 225 4.16 18.01 -15.50
C ALA A 225 4.11 16.85 -16.49
N SER A 226 5.15 16.75 -17.32
CA SER A 226 5.25 15.68 -18.29
C SER A 226 6.64 15.08 -18.33
N TYR A 227 6.69 13.77 -18.54
CA TYR A 227 7.89 13.00 -18.78
C TYR A 227 7.83 12.37 -20.16
N THR A 228 8.89 12.52 -20.95
CA THR A 228 9.00 11.92 -22.28
C THR A 228 10.34 11.22 -22.43
N ARG A 229 10.32 10.03 -23.02
CA ARG A 229 11.55 9.28 -23.31
C ARG A 229 11.38 8.29 -24.47
N PRO A 230 12.49 7.84 -25.08
CA PRO A 230 12.44 6.73 -26.02
C PRO A 230 12.01 5.42 -25.35
N MET A 231 11.19 4.63 -26.05
CA MET A 231 10.77 3.31 -25.63
C MET A 231 11.84 2.26 -25.93
N ALA A 232 12.12 1.41 -24.95
CA ALA A 232 13.03 0.26 -25.10
C ALA A 232 12.28 -1.06 -24.81
N GLY A 233 11.27 -1.36 -25.61
CA GLY A 233 10.39 -2.52 -25.41
C GLY A 233 9.22 -2.23 -24.47
N SER A 234 8.78 -3.24 -23.72
CA SER A 234 7.73 -3.11 -22.71
C SER A 234 8.33 -2.60 -21.40
N GLU A 235 7.98 -1.37 -21.03
CA GLU A 235 8.45 -0.73 -19.79
C GLU A 235 7.25 -0.36 -18.90
N ILE A 236 7.43 -0.45 -17.58
CA ILE A 236 6.44 -0.03 -16.58
C ILE A 236 6.98 1.21 -15.88
N PHE A 237 6.14 2.22 -15.70
CA PHE A 237 6.49 3.49 -15.05
C PHE A 237 5.55 3.80 -13.89
N TYR A 238 6.04 4.51 -12.88
CA TYR A 238 5.21 5.20 -11.90
C TYR A 238 5.81 6.56 -11.54
N VAL A 239 4.98 7.44 -10.97
CA VAL A 239 5.36 8.79 -10.55
C VAL A 239 5.09 8.95 -9.06
N LEU A 240 6.05 9.51 -8.33
CA LEU A 240 5.94 9.82 -6.91
C LEU A 240 6.26 11.30 -6.69
N LEU A 241 5.47 11.99 -5.89
CA LEU A 241 5.82 13.32 -5.38
C LEU A 241 6.95 13.17 -4.35
N THR A 242 8.09 13.81 -4.56
CA THR A 242 9.25 13.71 -3.65
C THR A 242 9.57 14.99 -2.91
N SER A 243 9.14 16.14 -3.41
CA SER A 243 9.14 17.39 -2.63
C SER A 243 8.01 18.30 -3.08
N ALA A 244 7.22 18.82 -2.15
CA ALA A 244 6.30 19.92 -2.41
C ALA A 244 6.95 21.25 -2.00
N PRO A 245 6.71 22.36 -2.73
CA PRO A 245 7.07 23.68 -2.24
C PRO A 245 6.27 23.97 -0.95
N PRO A 246 6.81 24.81 -0.05
CA PRO A 246 6.08 25.20 1.15
C PRO A 246 4.74 25.83 0.76
N PRO A 247 3.67 25.60 1.55
CA PRO A 247 2.40 26.23 1.29
C PRO A 247 2.61 27.75 1.25
N VAL A 248 2.14 28.37 0.17
CA VAL A 248 2.13 29.82 0.07
C VAL A 248 1.12 30.30 1.12
N GLY A 249 1.63 30.95 2.18
CA GLY A 249 0.77 31.50 3.22
C GLY A 249 -0.27 32.45 2.64
N PRO A 250 -1.42 32.62 3.31
CA PRO A 250 -2.47 33.53 2.88
C PRO A 250 -2.01 35.00 2.83
#